data_AF-A0A7V3JN80-F1
#
_entry.id   AF-A0A7V3JN80-F1
#
_cell.length_a   1.000
_cell.length_b   1.000
_cell.length_c   1.000
_cell.angle_alpha   90.00
_cell.angle_beta   90.00
_cell.angle_gamma   90.00
#
_symmetry.space_group_name_H-M   'P 1'
#
loop_
_entity.id
_entity.type
_entity.pdbx_description
1 polymer ?
#
loop_
_entity_poly.entity_id
_entity_poly.type
_entity_poly.pdbx_seq_one_letter_code
_entity_poly.pdbx_strand_id
1 'polypeptide(L)' 'MIKGDTEIVSVLRGALVEEVGRPRYEFWFGAGTRLEVDGTRLIVSASTPFLQDWLRANFRQPLEVAG' A
#
# COMPACT_ATOMS: atom_id res chain seq x y z
N MET A 1 16.90 -11.53 -1.39
CA MET A 1 15.45 -11.81 -1.28
C MET A 1 15.17 -12.25 0.14
N ILE A 2 14.60 -11.37 0.95
CA ILE A 2 14.39 -11.60 2.38
C ILE A 2 12.93 -12.04 2.51
N LYS A 3 12.68 -13.20 3.11
CA LYS A 3 11.31 -13.76 3.24
C LYS A 3 10.32 -12.81 3.94
N GLY A 4 10.81 -11.84 4.71
CA GLY A 4 9.99 -10.87 5.44
C GLY A 4 9.28 -9.85 4.56
N ASP A 5 9.84 -9.49 3.40
CA ASP A 5 9.27 -8.43 2.55
C ASP A 5 7.88 -8.83 2.02
N THR A 6 7.72 -10.09 1.61
CA THR A 6 6.45 -10.61 1.09
C THR A 6 5.40 -10.80 2.18
N GLU A 7 5.80 -11.18 3.39
CA GLU A 7 4.88 -11.37 4.52
C GLU A 7 4.31 -10.02 4.97
N ILE A 8 5.16 -9.00 5.11
CA ILE A 8 4.75 -7.63 5.45
C ILE A 8 3.80 -7.07 4.38
N VAL A 9 4.10 -7.24 3.09
CA VAL A 9 3.21 -6.82 2.00
C VAL A 9 1.86 -7.53 2.08
N SER A 10 1.82 -8.82 2.45
CA SER A 10 0.58 -9.59 2.55
C SER A 10 -0.28 -9.14 3.73
N VAL A 11 0.32 -8.91 4.90
CA VAL A 11 -0.36 -8.38 6.09
C VAL A 11 -0.90 -6.99 5.80
N LEU A 12 -0.09 -6.14 5.18
CA LEU A 12 -0.50 -4.79 4.81
C LEU A 12 -1.66 -4.85 3.81
N ARG A 13 -1.56 -5.65 2.75
CA ARG A 13 -2.65 -5.86 1.79
C ARG A 13 -3.94 -6.27 2.47
N GLY A 14 -3.88 -7.15 3.47
CA GLY A 14 -5.02 -7.52 4.31
C GLY A 14 -5.63 -6.33 5.03
N ALA A 15 -4.82 -5.57 5.78
CA ALA A 15 -5.28 -4.38 6.49
C ALA A 15 -5.91 -3.33 5.57
N LEU A 16 -5.37 -3.16 4.35
CA LEU A 16 -5.90 -2.22 3.36
C LEU A 16 -7.21 -2.69 2.74
N VAL A 17 -7.36 -3.99 2.54
CA VAL A 17 -8.64 -4.55 2.08
C VAL A 17 -9.73 -4.37 3.13
N GLU A 18 -9.39 -4.51 4.42
CA GLU A 18 -10.34 -4.31 5.52
C GLU A 18 -10.72 -2.83 5.69
N GLU A 19 -9.75 -1.91 5.66
CA GLU A 19 -9.97 -0.47 5.85
C GLU A 19 -10.72 0.17 4.66
N VAL A 20 -10.33 -0.16 3.44
CA VAL A 20 -10.85 0.50 2.23
C VAL A 20 -11.99 -0.31 1.59
N GLY A 21 -12.08 -1.61 1.90
CA GLY A 21 -12.99 -2.57 1.29
C GLY A 21 -12.43 -3.16 -0.01
N ARG A 22 -12.62 -4.49 -0.21
CA ARG A 22 -12.22 -5.23 -1.43
C ARG A 22 -12.47 -4.50 -2.77
N PRO A 23 -13.66 -3.97 -3.06
CA PRO A 23 -13.93 -3.37 -4.38
C PRO A 23 -13.13 -2.08 -4.62
N ARG A 24 -12.90 -1.27 -3.58
CA ARG A 24 -12.02 -0.09 -3.69
C ARG A 24 -10.56 -0.50 -3.73
N TYR A 25 -10.18 -1.51 -2.95
CA TYR A 25 -8.83 -2.04 -2.99
C TYR A 25 -8.47 -2.53 -4.40
N GLU A 26 -9.31 -3.32 -5.08
CA GLU A 26 -9.00 -3.74 -6.46
C GLU A 26 -8.97 -2.58 -7.45
N PHE A 27 -9.78 -1.55 -7.23
CA PHE A 27 -9.78 -0.35 -8.08
C PHE A 27 -8.50 0.49 -7.91
N TRP A 28 -8.01 0.67 -6.68
CA TRP A 28 -6.87 1.53 -6.37
C TRP A 28 -5.53 0.79 -6.23
N PHE A 29 -5.55 -0.52 -5.97
CA PHE A 29 -4.39 -1.40 -5.76
C PHE A 29 -4.39 -2.63 -6.68
N GLY A 30 -5.22 -2.61 -7.71
CA GLY A 30 -5.20 -3.62 -8.77
C GLY A 30 -3.98 -3.45 -9.68
N ALA A 31 -4.18 -3.61 -10.98
CA ALA A 31 -3.09 -3.65 -11.96
C ALA A 31 -2.22 -2.37 -12.05
N GLY A 32 -2.71 -1.24 -11.54
CA GLY A 32 -2.03 0.06 -11.62
C GLY A 32 -1.10 0.40 -10.46
N THR A 33 -0.92 -0.51 -9.49
CA THR A 33 -0.26 -0.17 -8.22
C THR A 33 0.63 -1.30 -7.76
N ARG A 34 1.88 -0.97 -7.46
CA ARG A 34 2.88 -1.91 -6.98
C ARG A 34 3.29 -1.51 -5.57
N LEU A 35 3.17 -2.45 -4.64
CA LEU A 35 3.70 -2.33 -3.29
C LEU A 35 5.01 -3.09 -3.21
N GLU A 36 6.05 -2.44 -2.74
CA GLU A 36 7.35 -3.04 -2.45
C GLU A 36 7.79 -2.61 -1.06
N VAL A 37 8.39 -3.52 -0.30
CA VAL A 37 9.01 -3.20 0.98
C VAL A 37 10.52 -3.18 0.74
N ASP A 38 11.14 -2.06 1.10
CA ASP A 38 12.59 -1.87 1.09
C ASP A 38 13.06 -1.68 2.53
N GLY A 39 13.42 -2.78 3.17
CA GLY A 39 13.84 -2.81 4.58
C GLY A 39 12.71 -2.38 5.53
N THR A 40 12.77 -1.14 6.01
CA THR A 40 11.75 -0.55 6.92
C THR A 40 10.80 0.42 6.20
N ARG A 41 10.95 0.58 4.89
CA ARG A 41 10.16 1.52 4.10
C ARG A 41 9.21 0.78 3.18
N LEU A 42 7.95 1.20 3.20
CA LEU A 42 6.98 0.79 2.20
C LEU A 42 7.05 1.73 1.00
N ILE A 43 7.41 1.20 -0.16
CA ILE A 43 7.39 1.89 -1.45
C ILE A 43 6.08 1.52 -2.15
N VAL A 44 5.23 2.52 -2.38
CA VAL A 44 4.01 2.38 -3.17
C VAL A 44 4.20 3.12 -4.48
N SER A 45 4.29 2.35 -5.57
CA SER A 45 4.41 2.87 -6.93
C SER A 45 3.06 2.81 -7.63
N ALA A 46 2.56 3.95 -8.09
CA ALA A 46 1.32 4.04 -8.86
C ALA A 46 1.62 4.37 -10.32
N SER A 47 0.81 3.83 -11.23
CA SER A 47 0.92 4.12 -12.66
C SER A 47 0.49 5.55 -13.02
N THR A 48 -0.25 6.25 -12.15
CA THR A 48 -0.69 7.63 -12.39
C THR A 48 -0.52 8.54 -11.17
N PRO A 49 -0.29 9.85 -11.38
CA PRO A 49 -0.14 10.82 -10.28
C PRO A 49 -1.41 11.00 -9.45
N PHE A 50 -2.59 10.76 -10.02
CA PHE A 50 -3.87 10.82 -9.28
C PHE A 50 -3.97 9.68 -8.26
N LEU A 51 -3.61 8.46 -8.68
CA LEU A 51 -3.48 7.32 -7.77
C LEU A 51 -2.45 7.63 -6.68
N GLN A 52 -1.30 8.18 -7.05
CA GLN A 52 -0.25 8.54 -6.09
C GLN A 52 -0.71 9.55 -5.04
N ASP A 53 -1.45 10.59 -5.44
CA ASP A 53 -1.97 11.60 -4.52
C ASP A 53 -3.05 11.03 -3.59
N TRP A 54 -3.97 10.24 -4.14
CA TRP A 54 -4.99 9.55 -3.34
C TRP A 54 -4.38 8.59 -2.33
N LEU A 55 -3.39 7.79 -2.76
CA LEU A 55 -2.62 6.91 -1.88
C LEU A 55 -1.90 7.73 -0.81
N ARG A 56 -1.24 8.82 -1.18
CA ARG A 56 -0.60 9.71 -0.21
C ARG A 56 -1.59 10.25 0.81
N ALA A 57 -2.80 10.66 0.41
CA ALA A 57 -3.81 11.21 1.31
C ALA A 57 -4.40 10.14 2.24
N ASN A 58 -4.71 8.96 1.71
CA ASN A 58 -5.38 7.89 2.47
C ASN A 58 -4.39 7.07 3.33
N PHE A 59 -3.11 7.02 2.94
CA PHE A 59 -2.05 6.29 3.64
C PHE A 59 -1.17 7.17 4.52
N ARG A 60 -1.29 8.50 4.41
CA ARG A 60 -0.57 9.41 5.31
C ARG A 60 -0.88 9.14 6.76
N GLN A 61 -2.17 9.02 7.09
CA GLN A 61 -2.64 8.86 8.47
C GLN A 61 -2.04 7.63 9.18
N PRO A 62 -2.03 6.41 8.60
CA PRO A 62 -1.38 5.27 9.25
C PRO A 62 0.16 5.33 9.27
N LEU A 63 0.80 6.01 8.31
CA LEU A 63 2.26 6.14 8.29
C LEU A 63 2.79 7.20 9.27
N GLU A 64 2.04 8.27 9.51
CA GLU A 64 2.43 9.35 10.43
C GLU A 64 2.31 8.94 11.92
N VAL A 65 1.64 7.82 12.24
CA VAL A 65 1.54 7.28 13.61
C VAL A 65 2.67 6.30 13.94
N ALA A 66 3.44 5.85 12.95
CA ALA A 66 4.57 4.92 13.13
C ALA A 66 5.94 5.61 13.16
N GLY A 67 5.98 6.88 13.57
CA GLY A 67 7.20 7.69 13.76
C GLY A 67 7.68 7.69 15.20
#